data_AF-A0A432XVD4-F1
#
_entry.id   AF-A0A432XVD4-F1
#
_cell.length_a   1.000
_cell.length_b   1.000
_cell.length_c   1.000
_cell.angle_alpha   90.00
_cell.angle_beta   90.00
_cell.angle_gamma   90.00
#
_symmetry.space_group_name_H-M   'P 1'
#
loop_
_entity.id
_entity.type
_entity.pdbx_description
1 polymer ?
#
loop_
_entity_poly.entity_id
_entity_poly.type
_entity_poly.pdbx_seq_one_letter_code
_entity_poly.pdbx_strand_id
1 'polypeptide(L)'
;MIVKYCGKSDRDVALSKGKHYICYAVKFYPNETDWYCVIDESGIVYPKDYDADLFEVTDARVSRHWELGVSSNNKGEKAPCLAFDVWAHDVLFHGRMFEGDREALNLFFAHKTMMEEEFATPEIKNAAVALNRGFWVSDPQYDEAWEANPMNELTRCPSTKELFVNPIYTGRLSFSENR
;
A
#
# COMPACT_ATOMS: atom_id res chain seq x y z
N MET A 1 -0.86 -3.74 4.43
CA MET A 1 -2.28 -3.86 4.83
C MET A 1 -3.17 -3.51 3.67
N ILE A 2 -4.20 -4.33 3.41
CA ILE A 2 -5.19 -4.13 2.36
C ILE A 2 -6.58 -3.99 2.98
N VAL A 3 -7.29 -2.96 2.57
CA VAL A 3 -8.62 -2.60 3.09
C VAL A 3 -9.64 -2.56 1.96
N LYS A 4 -10.87 -2.96 2.25
CA LYS A 4 -11.96 -3.01 1.27
C LYS A 4 -13.04 -2.02 1.64
N TYR A 5 -13.39 -1.12 0.73
CA TYR A 5 -14.44 -0.13 1.00
C TYR A 5 -15.82 -0.79 1.06
N CYS A 6 -16.53 -0.62 2.17
CA CYS A 6 -17.81 -1.27 2.43
C CYS A 6 -19.03 -0.50 1.88
N GLY A 7 -18.87 0.78 1.49
CA GLY A 7 -19.98 1.60 1.02
C GLY A 7 -20.99 1.96 2.11
N LYS A 8 -20.52 2.17 3.35
CA LYS A 8 -21.35 2.50 4.52
C LYS A 8 -21.61 4.02 4.69
N SER A 9 -21.05 4.84 3.82
CA SER A 9 -21.15 6.31 3.90
C SER A 9 -22.17 6.86 2.91
N ASP A 10 -23.04 7.76 3.39
CA ASP A 10 -23.92 8.59 2.57
C ASP A 10 -23.20 9.80 1.95
N ARG A 11 -21.92 10.02 2.30
CA ARG A 11 -21.09 11.06 1.69
C ARG A 11 -20.58 10.64 0.33
N ASP A 12 -20.52 11.60 -0.59
CA ASP A 12 -19.88 11.45 -1.88
C ASP A 12 -18.36 11.32 -1.69
N VAL A 13 -17.87 10.09 -1.77
CA VAL A 13 -16.44 9.74 -1.70
C VAL A 13 -16.04 9.07 -3.00
N ALA A 14 -14.86 9.39 -3.51
CA ALA A 14 -14.31 8.78 -4.72
C ALA A 14 -13.77 7.35 -4.45
N LEU A 15 -14.55 6.50 -3.79
CA LEU A 15 -14.23 5.12 -3.47
C LEU A 15 -15.32 4.20 -4.02
N SER A 16 -14.94 3.23 -4.84
CA SER A 16 -15.84 2.17 -5.31
C SER A 16 -16.12 1.12 -4.25
N LYS A 17 -17.40 0.86 -3.97
CA LYS A 17 -17.84 -0.20 -3.04
C LYS A 17 -17.32 -1.56 -3.48
N GLY A 18 -16.74 -2.30 -2.54
CA GLY A 18 -16.21 -3.64 -2.75
C GLY A 18 -14.80 -3.71 -3.32
N LYS A 19 -14.21 -2.57 -3.71
CA LYS A 19 -12.84 -2.47 -4.19
C LYS A 19 -11.84 -2.50 -3.04
N HIS A 20 -10.69 -3.13 -3.28
CA HIS A 20 -9.57 -3.16 -2.35
C HIS A 20 -8.61 -2.00 -2.60
N TYR A 21 -8.06 -1.48 -1.51
CA TYR A 21 -7.12 -0.37 -1.48
C TYR A 21 -5.94 -0.74 -0.60
N ILE A 22 -4.76 -0.31 -1.02
CA ILE A 22 -3.57 -0.34 -0.18
C ILE A 22 -3.70 0.79 0.84
N CYS A 23 -3.60 0.44 2.10
CA CYS A 23 -3.46 1.41 3.16
C CYS A 23 -1.98 1.79 3.26
N TYR A 24 -1.67 3.08 3.11
CA TYR A 24 -0.30 3.60 3.11
C TYR A 24 0.16 4.02 4.51
N ALA A 25 -0.78 4.40 5.38
CA ALA A 25 -0.53 4.73 6.76
C ALA A 25 -1.82 4.58 7.60
N VAL A 26 -1.65 4.37 8.91
CA VAL A 26 -2.74 4.35 9.90
C VAL A 26 -2.45 5.40 10.96
N LYS A 27 -3.46 6.17 11.36
CA LYS A 27 -3.37 7.20 12.41
C LYS A 27 -4.33 6.88 13.55
N PHE A 28 -3.84 6.91 14.79
CA PHE A 28 -4.57 6.49 15.98
C PHE A 28 -4.94 7.69 16.86
N TYR A 29 -5.93 8.48 16.44
CA TYR A 29 -6.33 9.68 17.19
C TYR A 29 -7.11 9.30 18.47
N PRO A 30 -6.68 9.79 19.65
CA PRO A 30 -7.39 9.49 20.89
C PRO A 30 -8.84 9.96 20.87
N ASN A 31 -9.78 9.10 21.25
CA ASN A 31 -11.22 9.36 21.30
C ASN A 31 -11.90 9.67 19.95
N GLU A 32 -11.22 9.38 18.84
CA GLU A 32 -11.77 9.42 17.48
C GLU A 32 -11.60 8.03 16.84
N THR A 33 -12.29 7.76 15.72
CA THR A 33 -12.03 6.53 14.95
C THR A 33 -10.61 6.58 14.37
N ASP A 34 -9.99 5.41 14.22
CA ASP A 34 -8.73 5.31 13.48
C ASP A 34 -8.91 5.78 12.03
N TRP A 35 -7.84 6.28 11.43
CA TRP A 35 -7.87 6.75 10.05
C TRP A 35 -6.94 5.92 9.17
N TYR A 36 -7.45 5.52 8.02
CA TYR A 36 -6.68 4.88 6.95
C TYR A 36 -6.33 5.88 5.87
N CYS A 37 -5.04 5.95 5.54
CA CYS A 37 -4.55 6.77 4.45
C CYS A 37 -4.54 5.94 3.16
N VAL A 38 -5.49 6.20 2.25
CA VAL A 38 -5.61 5.46 0.98
C VAL A 38 -5.60 6.41 -0.22
N ILE A 39 -5.14 5.93 -1.38
CA ILE A 39 -5.31 6.64 -2.65
C ILE A 39 -6.68 6.26 -3.22
N ASP A 40 -7.53 7.26 -3.42
CA ASP A 40 -8.88 7.12 -3.94
C ASP A 40 -8.92 7.25 -5.48
N GLU A 41 -10.12 7.25 -6.06
CA GLU A 41 -10.34 7.32 -7.50
C GLU A 41 -10.57 8.76 -8.00
N SER A 42 -10.23 9.76 -7.19
CA SER A 42 -10.43 11.18 -7.53
C SER A 42 -9.41 11.74 -8.53
N GLY A 43 -8.37 10.96 -8.88
CA GLY A 43 -7.23 11.40 -9.70
C GLY A 43 -6.10 12.06 -8.90
N ILE A 44 -6.25 12.21 -7.58
CA ILE A 44 -5.17 12.64 -6.69
C ILE A 44 -4.21 11.46 -6.45
N VAL A 45 -2.91 11.73 -6.59
CA VAL A 45 -1.85 10.70 -6.61
C VAL A 45 -1.19 10.45 -5.25
N TYR A 46 -1.61 11.14 -4.20
CA TYR A 46 -1.16 10.95 -2.82
C TYR A 46 -2.33 10.48 -1.93
N PRO A 47 -2.05 9.79 -0.81
CA PRO A 47 -3.07 9.20 0.03
C PRO A 47 -3.85 10.26 0.81
N LYS A 48 -5.16 10.07 0.92
CA LYS A 48 -6.07 10.88 1.73
C LYS A 48 -6.50 10.10 2.96
N ASP A 49 -6.85 10.85 4.00
CA ASP A 49 -7.39 10.29 5.23
C ASP A 49 -8.85 9.92 5.06
N TYR A 50 -9.18 8.67 5.39
CA TYR A 50 -10.55 8.19 5.51
C TYR A 50 -10.77 7.52 6.85
N ASP A 51 -11.98 7.66 7.36
CA ASP A 51 -12.45 6.96 8.56
C ASP A 51 -12.34 5.44 8.35
N ALA A 52 -11.68 4.74 9.28
CA ALA A 52 -11.48 3.31 9.21
C ALA A 52 -12.79 2.52 9.19
N ASP A 53 -13.88 3.04 9.75
CA ASP A 53 -15.19 2.38 9.78
C ASP A 53 -15.82 2.21 8.39
N LEU A 54 -15.31 2.96 7.40
CA LEU A 54 -15.68 2.83 5.99
C LEU A 54 -15.17 1.54 5.36
N PHE A 55 -14.21 0.87 6.00
CA PHE A 55 -13.49 -0.25 5.42
C PHE A 55 -13.60 -1.53 6.25
N GLU A 56 -13.38 -2.65 5.56
CA GLU A 56 -13.08 -3.95 6.14
C GLU A 56 -11.60 -4.26 5.89
N VAL A 57 -10.85 -4.67 6.91
CA VAL A 57 -9.48 -5.14 6.71
C VAL A 57 -9.53 -6.54 6.10
N THR A 58 -9.04 -6.68 4.88
CA THR A 58 -9.03 -7.96 4.13
C THR A 58 -7.67 -8.64 4.15
N ASP A 59 -6.62 -7.84 4.36
CA ASP A 59 -5.27 -8.33 4.66
C ASP A 59 -4.66 -7.47 5.77
N ALA A 60 -4.51 -8.05 6.96
CA ALA A 60 -4.00 -7.37 8.15
C ALA A 60 -2.46 -7.37 8.24
N ARG A 61 -1.74 -7.92 7.26
CA ARG A 61 -0.27 -7.87 7.27
C ARG A 61 0.22 -6.44 7.22
N VAL A 62 1.07 -6.09 8.18
CA VAL A 62 1.73 -4.79 8.27
C VAL A 62 2.86 -4.74 7.25
N SER A 63 3.00 -3.59 6.58
CA SER A 63 4.10 -3.41 5.63
C SER A 63 5.44 -3.47 6.36
N ARG A 64 6.41 -4.16 5.77
CA ARG A 64 7.83 -4.17 6.20
C ARG A 64 8.48 -2.79 6.17
N HIS A 65 7.84 -1.84 5.48
CA HIS A 65 8.29 -0.45 5.40
C HIS A 65 7.69 0.41 6.50
N TRP A 66 6.73 -0.08 7.28
CA TRP A 66 6.09 0.69 8.33
C TRP A 66 6.92 0.73 9.61
N GLU A 67 6.94 1.91 10.21
CA GLU A 67 7.51 2.21 11.51
C GLU A 67 6.44 2.88 12.39
N LEU A 68 6.60 2.73 13.71
CA LEU A 68 5.77 3.45 14.68
C LEU A 68 6.28 4.88 14.79
N GLY A 69 5.39 5.83 14.51
CA GLY A 69 5.70 7.25 14.47
C GLY A 69 4.66 8.12 15.15
N VAL A 70 4.69 9.40 14.81
CA VAL A 70 3.72 10.39 15.28
C VAL A 70 3.16 11.16 14.09
N SER A 71 1.84 11.29 14.05
CA SER A 71 1.11 12.17 13.14
C SER A 71 0.44 13.30 13.89
N SER A 72 0.06 14.38 13.20
CA SER A 72 -0.79 15.43 13.75
C SER A 72 -2.03 15.65 12.90
N ASN A 73 -3.18 15.88 13.54
CA ASN A 73 -4.40 16.31 12.82
C ASN A 73 -4.38 17.82 12.54
N ASN A 74 -5.44 18.29 11.87
CA ASN A 74 -5.64 19.72 11.55
C ASN A 74 -5.79 20.62 12.78
N LYS A 75 -6.02 20.05 13.97
CA LYS A 75 -6.06 20.79 15.24
C LYS A 75 -4.69 20.85 15.92
N GLY A 76 -3.66 20.20 15.35
CA GLY A 76 -2.33 20.08 15.93
C GLY A 76 -2.21 19.00 17.02
N GLU A 77 -3.24 18.18 17.23
CA GLU A 77 -3.20 17.08 18.19
C GLU A 77 -2.33 15.97 17.65
N LYS A 78 -1.37 15.53 18.47
CA LYS A 78 -0.44 14.46 18.11
C LYS A 78 -1.04 13.11 18.45
N ALA A 79 -0.89 12.16 17.53
CA ALA A 79 -1.36 10.80 17.65
C ALA A 79 -0.30 9.82 17.14
N PRO A 80 -0.19 8.62 17.73
CA PRO A 80 0.61 7.56 17.14
C PRO A 80 0.18 7.29 15.70
N CYS A 81 1.12 6.91 14.85
CA CYS A 81 0.82 6.44 13.50
C CYS A 81 1.70 5.24 13.13
N LEU A 82 1.23 4.45 12.16
CA LEU A 82 2.06 3.51 11.41
C LEU A 82 2.18 4.02 10.00
N ALA A 83 3.39 4.32 9.56
CA ALA A 83 3.68 4.82 8.20
C ALA A 83 5.13 4.47 7.84
N PHE A 84 5.55 4.73 6.60
CA PHE A 84 6.97 4.56 6.27
C PHE A 84 7.86 5.59 6.94
N ASP A 85 9.14 5.26 7.09
CA ASP A 85 10.16 5.99 7.86
C ASP A 85 10.04 7.52 7.84
N VAL A 86 10.07 8.16 6.67
CA VAL A 86 9.99 9.62 6.57
C VAL A 86 8.66 10.15 7.08
N TRP A 87 7.55 9.50 6.73
CA TRP A 87 6.23 9.92 7.19
C TRP A 87 6.05 9.67 8.68
N ALA A 88 6.53 8.55 9.21
CA ALA A 88 6.44 8.22 10.63
C ALA A 88 7.16 9.26 11.52
N HIS A 89 8.24 9.87 11.02
CA HIS A 89 9.12 10.75 11.80
C HIS A 89 9.01 12.23 11.45
N ASP A 90 8.26 12.60 10.40
CA ASP A 90 7.99 13.98 10.03
C ASP A 90 6.48 14.26 10.05
N VAL A 91 6.03 14.91 11.14
CA VAL A 91 4.62 15.23 11.39
C VAL A 91 4.00 16.11 10.30
N LEU A 92 4.81 16.86 9.54
CA LEU A 92 4.35 17.74 8.47
C LEU A 92 4.35 17.05 7.10
N PHE A 93 4.91 15.84 6.99
CA PHE A 93 5.12 15.16 5.71
C PHE A 93 3.83 15.02 4.89
N HIS A 94 2.73 14.59 5.52
CA HIS A 94 1.44 14.46 4.84
C HIS A 94 0.87 15.80 4.38
N GLY A 95 1.03 16.84 5.20
CA GLY A 95 0.65 18.22 4.83
C GLY A 95 1.45 18.72 3.63
N ARG A 96 2.76 18.47 3.61
CA ARG A 96 3.61 18.82 2.46
C ARG A 96 3.18 18.12 1.17
N MET A 97 2.81 16.83 1.24
CA MET A 97 2.24 16.13 0.08
C MET A 97 0.95 16.78 -0.42
N PHE A 98 0.05 17.15 0.52
CA PHE A 98 -1.19 17.85 0.20
C PHE A 98 -0.93 19.22 -0.47
N GLU A 99 0.08 19.95 -0.01
CA GLU A 99 0.53 21.24 -0.56
C GLU A 99 1.28 21.10 -1.90
N GLY A 100 1.53 19.87 -2.37
CA GLY A 100 2.21 19.62 -3.64
C GLY A 100 3.73 19.76 -3.57
N ASP A 101 4.32 19.67 -2.37
CA ASP A 101 5.76 19.68 -2.19
C ASP A 101 6.42 18.54 -2.97
N ARG A 102 7.34 18.89 -3.86
CA ARG A 102 7.94 17.95 -4.81
C ARG A 102 8.82 16.92 -4.13
N GLU A 103 9.51 17.29 -3.05
CA GLU A 103 10.38 16.38 -2.32
C GLU A 103 9.56 15.34 -1.58
N ALA A 104 8.52 15.77 -0.87
CA ALA A 104 7.57 14.89 -0.18
C ALA A 104 6.88 13.93 -1.15
N LEU A 105 6.41 14.43 -2.30
CA LEU A 105 5.79 13.59 -3.33
C LEU A 105 6.77 12.57 -3.92
N ASN A 106 8.02 12.95 -4.20
CA ASN A 106 9.03 12.03 -4.73
C ASN A 106 9.37 10.92 -3.74
N LEU A 107 9.55 11.27 -2.46
CA LEU A 107 9.77 10.31 -1.38
C LEU A 107 8.58 9.37 -1.26
N PHE A 108 7.36 9.91 -1.28
CA PHE A 108 6.15 9.09 -1.27
C PHE A 108 6.09 8.13 -2.45
N PHE A 109 6.36 8.58 -3.68
CA PHE A 109 6.29 7.70 -4.85
C PHE A 109 7.30 6.56 -4.81
N ALA A 110 8.50 6.79 -4.27
CA ALA A 110 9.48 5.72 -4.07
C ALA A 110 8.94 4.65 -3.11
N HIS A 111 8.35 5.06 -1.98
CA HIS A 111 7.76 4.12 -1.01
C HIS A 111 6.46 3.48 -1.49
N LYS A 112 5.65 4.22 -2.24
CA LYS A 112 4.42 3.73 -2.85
C LYS A 112 4.70 2.49 -3.70
N THR A 113 5.69 2.55 -4.59
CA THR A 113 6.03 1.40 -5.44
C THR A 113 6.43 0.17 -4.61
N MET A 114 7.23 0.36 -3.56
CA MET A 114 7.64 -0.75 -2.67
C MET A 114 6.44 -1.39 -1.96
N MET A 115 5.51 -0.56 -1.44
CA MET A 115 4.32 -1.05 -0.74
C MET A 115 3.28 -1.68 -1.68
N GLU A 116 3.15 -1.17 -2.91
CA GLU A 116 2.28 -1.74 -3.94
C GLU A 116 2.71 -3.13 -4.37
N GLU A 117 4.00 -3.45 -4.26
CA GLU A 117 4.51 -4.74 -4.67
C GLU A 117 4.45 -5.78 -3.53
N GLU A 118 4.26 -5.33 -2.29
CA GLU A 118 4.43 -6.18 -1.11
C GLU A 118 3.33 -7.23 -0.96
N PHE A 119 2.07 -6.84 -1.14
CA PHE A 119 0.90 -7.69 -0.92
C PHE A 119 -0.05 -7.66 -2.11
N ALA A 120 -0.48 -8.82 -2.57
CA ALA A 120 -1.39 -8.92 -3.71
C ALA A 120 -2.83 -8.54 -3.32
N THR A 121 -3.47 -7.64 -4.09
CA THR A 121 -4.92 -7.43 -3.97
C THR A 121 -5.68 -8.49 -4.77
N PRO A 122 -6.93 -8.84 -4.40
CA PRO A 122 -7.73 -9.85 -5.11
C PRO A 122 -8.00 -9.53 -6.61
N GLU A 123 -7.87 -8.28 -7.01
CA GLU A 123 -8.03 -7.83 -8.39
C GLU A 123 -6.86 -8.25 -9.30
N ILE A 124 -5.65 -8.43 -8.75
CA ILE A 124 -4.46 -8.79 -9.53
C ILE A 124 -4.39 -10.31 -9.66
N LYS A 125 -4.67 -10.80 -10.86
CA LYS A 125 -4.76 -12.25 -11.15
C LYS A 125 -3.70 -12.76 -12.12
N ASN A 126 -3.19 -11.88 -12.98
CA ASN A 126 -2.16 -12.25 -13.95
C ASN A 126 -0.87 -12.54 -13.18
N ALA A 127 -0.24 -13.68 -13.44
CA ALA A 127 1.03 -14.05 -12.84
C ALA A 127 2.16 -13.84 -13.86
N ALA A 128 3.32 -13.40 -13.38
CA ALA A 128 4.53 -13.44 -14.17
C ALA A 128 4.97 -14.90 -14.31
N VAL A 129 5.84 -15.18 -15.28
CA VAL A 129 6.40 -16.52 -15.46
C VAL A 129 7.78 -16.60 -14.84
N ALA A 130 8.00 -17.57 -13.95
CA ALA A 130 9.33 -17.82 -13.39
C ALA A 130 10.26 -18.39 -14.46
N LEU A 131 11.46 -17.81 -14.59
CA LEU A 131 12.51 -18.33 -15.47
C LEU A 131 13.41 -19.29 -14.68
N ASN A 132 13.96 -20.31 -15.35
CA ASN A 132 14.68 -21.45 -14.73
C ASN A 132 15.98 -21.10 -13.96
N ARG A 133 16.26 -19.82 -13.67
CA ARG A 133 17.48 -19.39 -12.96
C ARG A 133 17.22 -18.18 -12.06
N GLY A 134 17.44 -18.37 -10.76
CA GLY A 134 17.46 -17.30 -9.77
C GLY A 134 16.10 -16.65 -9.57
N PHE A 135 16.11 -15.32 -9.41
CA PHE A 135 14.90 -14.53 -9.19
C PHE A 135 14.38 -13.85 -10.45
N TRP A 136 14.63 -14.45 -11.61
CA TRP A 136 14.20 -13.90 -12.89
C TRP A 136 12.80 -14.35 -13.25
N VAL A 137 12.00 -13.42 -13.75
CA VAL A 137 10.65 -13.65 -14.25
C VAL A 137 10.49 -12.98 -15.61
N SER A 138 9.43 -13.32 -16.34
CA SER A 138 8.99 -12.61 -17.53
C SER A 138 7.50 -12.29 -17.47
N ASP A 139 7.05 -11.40 -18.33
CA ASP A 139 5.62 -11.23 -18.57
C ASP A 139 5.03 -12.52 -19.17
N PRO A 140 3.70 -12.69 -19.17
CA PRO A 140 3.03 -13.89 -19.70
C PRO A 140 3.28 -14.16 -21.19
N GLN A 141 3.64 -13.13 -21.97
CA GLN A 141 3.94 -13.22 -23.40
C GLN A 141 5.43 -13.49 -23.66
N TYR A 142 6.27 -13.45 -22.62
CA TYR A 142 7.73 -13.59 -22.67
C TYR A 142 8.43 -12.52 -23.50
N ASP A 143 7.84 -11.33 -23.61
CA ASP A 143 8.42 -10.22 -24.37
C ASP A 143 9.57 -9.54 -23.62
N GLU A 144 9.50 -9.51 -22.29
CA GLU A 144 10.50 -8.93 -21.41
C GLU A 144 10.77 -9.82 -20.19
N ALA A 145 12.04 -9.90 -19.79
CA ALA A 145 12.47 -10.56 -18.57
C ALA A 145 13.10 -9.56 -17.60
N TRP A 146 12.82 -9.71 -16.31
CA TRP A 146 13.37 -8.87 -15.25
C TRP A 146 13.62 -9.66 -13.96
N GLU A 147 14.45 -9.09 -13.09
CA GLU A 147 14.69 -9.62 -11.76
C GLU A 147 13.57 -9.19 -10.80
N ALA A 148 12.87 -10.15 -10.21
CA ALA A 148 11.81 -9.92 -9.25
C ALA A 148 12.33 -10.08 -7.81
N ASN A 149 11.72 -9.35 -6.87
CA ASN A 149 12.06 -9.47 -5.46
C ASN A 149 11.27 -10.63 -4.83
N PRO A 150 11.90 -11.72 -4.34
CA PRO A 150 11.18 -12.86 -3.76
C PRO A 150 10.44 -12.52 -2.44
N MET A 151 10.69 -11.34 -1.86
CA MET A 151 9.99 -10.85 -0.67
C MET A 151 8.68 -10.12 -0.98
N ASN A 152 8.39 -9.86 -2.26
CA ASN A 152 7.21 -9.14 -2.71
C ASN A 152 6.20 -10.12 -3.33
N GLU A 153 4.93 -10.07 -2.95
CA GLU A 153 3.88 -10.91 -3.56
C GLU A 153 3.58 -10.53 -5.00
N LEU A 154 3.91 -9.31 -5.39
CA LEU A 154 3.75 -8.80 -6.72
C LEU A 154 5.10 -8.37 -7.30
N THR A 155 5.14 -8.32 -8.61
CA THR A 155 6.28 -7.83 -9.38
C THR A 155 5.79 -6.99 -10.54
N ARG A 156 6.59 -6.00 -10.94
CA ARG A 156 6.22 -5.05 -11.98
C ARG A 156 7.04 -5.23 -13.24
N CYS A 157 6.37 -5.32 -14.38
CA CYS A 157 7.06 -5.31 -15.68
C CYS A 157 7.71 -3.92 -15.91
N PRO A 158 9.03 -3.84 -16.22
CA PRO A 158 9.71 -2.58 -16.38
C PRO A 158 9.20 -1.73 -17.55
N SER A 159 8.80 -2.34 -18.68
CA SER A 159 8.27 -1.61 -19.84
C SER A 159 6.81 -1.17 -19.64
N THR A 160 5.91 -2.09 -19.30
CA THR A 160 4.45 -1.81 -19.26
C THR A 160 3.98 -1.19 -17.95
N LYS A 161 4.79 -1.31 -16.88
CA LYS A 161 4.44 -0.94 -15.50
C LYS A 161 3.29 -1.75 -14.88
N GLU A 162 2.80 -2.76 -15.59
CA GLU A 162 1.77 -3.67 -15.11
C GLU A 162 2.29 -4.52 -13.93
N LEU A 163 1.41 -4.76 -12.96
CA LEU A 163 1.67 -5.62 -11.81
C LEU A 163 1.22 -7.04 -12.09
N PHE A 164 2.06 -7.99 -11.71
CA PHE A 164 1.81 -9.41 -11.82
C PHE A 164 2.00 -10.07 -10.46
N VAL A 165 1.24 -11.13 -10.21
CA VAL A 165 1.52 -12.06 -9.11
C VAL A 165 2.92 -12.62 -9.30
N ASN A 166 3.74 -12.54 -8.25
CA ASN A 166 5.12 -12.95 -8.27
C ASN A 166 5.22 -14.48 -8.05
N PRO A 167 5.58 -15.27 -9.08
CA PRO A 167 5.63 -16.72 -8.98
C PRO A 167 6.76 -17.24 -8.07
N ILE A 168 7.74 -16.40 -7.74
CA ILE A 168 8.90 -16.75 -6.91
C ILE A 168 8.81 -16.17 -5.48
N TYR A 169 7.64 -15.69 -5.07
CA TYR A 169 7.42 -15.16 -3.72
C TYR A 169 7.63 -16.24 -2.64
N THR A 170 8.50 -15.96 -1.67
CA THR A 170 8.85 -16.90 -0.59
C THR A 170 8.24 -16.54 0.76
N GLY A 171 7.58 -15.39 0.89
CA GLY A 171 7.05 -14.90 2.18
C GLY A 171 5.84 -15.66 2.72
N ARG A 172 5.35 -16.72 2.05
CA ARG A 172 4.37 -17.67 2.63
C ARG A 172 4.99 -18.78 3.47
N LEU A 173 6.32 -18.93 3.51
CA LEU A 173 6.99 -20.05 4.18
C LEU A 173 7.17 -19.91 5.70
N SER A 174 6.38 -19.06 6.38
CA SER A 174 6.25 -19.09 7.83
C SER A 174 4.80 -19.28 8.24
N PHE A 175 4.54 -20.39 8.95
CA PHE A 175 3.27 -20.81 9.59
C PHE A 175 2.37 -21.83 8.86
N SER A 176 2.95 -22.95 8.43
CA SER A 176 2.36 -24.31 8.51
C SER A 176 3.55 -25.28 8.49
N GLU A 177 3.82 -26.19 9.41
CA GLU A 177 2.97 -27.12 10.16
C GLU A 177 3.66 -27.41 11.51
N ASN A 178 2.95 -27.22 12.63
CA ASN A 178 3.23 -27.88 13.92
C ASN A 178 2.09 -27.53 14.89
N ARG A 179 0.94 -28.19 14.71
CA ARG A 179 -0.06 -28.43 15.75
C ARG A 179 -0.72 -29.76 15.51
#